data_AF-A0A8C7DLI4-F1
#
_entry.id   AF-A0A8C7DLI4-F1
#
_cell.length_a   1.000
_cell.length_b   1.000
_cell.length_c   1.000
_cell.angle_alpha   90.00
_cell.angle_beta   90.00
_cell.angle_gamma   90.00
#
_symmetry.space_group_name_H-M   'P 1'
#
loop_
_entity.id
_entity.type
_entity.pdbx_description
1 polymer ?
#
loop_
_entity_poly.entity_id
_entity_poly.type
_entity_poly.pdbx_seq_one_letter_code
_entity_poly.pdbx_strand_id
1 'polypeptide(L)'
;NWPGGTFASQRSDGKLVKMEIDYSSTVDTRLPECAKMAKEGRLQEAVESLLSLEMQTRTASDMVSTSRILVAVVQMCYEAKDMDALNENIMLLSKRRSQLKGAYVDTVTDLTVKLRLIDTLRTVTAGKIYVEIERARLTKTLANIKEQHGEVKEAAAILQELQVETYGSMEKKEKVEFILEQMRLCIAVKDYIRSQIISKKINTKFFTEDGTEESKLKYYNLMIQVDQHEGSYMSICKHYCAIYDTPCILEDSSKWQQALKSVVLYVILAPYDNEQSDLVHRINEDKKLEEIPKYKDLLNFFFFGIMVFVRFVCACRHLLVVCVRSRYICDTKIKRKGEK
;
A
#
# COMPACT_ATOMS: atom_id res chain seq x y z
N ASN A 1 0.66 -34.82 -14.05
CA ASN A 1 -0.78 -34.72 -14.40
C ASN A 1 -1.39 -33.51 -13.73
N TRP A 2 -1.33 -32.38 -14.42
CA TRP A 2 -2.19 -31.23 -14.12
C TRP A 2 -3.10 -31.02 -15.33
N PRO A 3 -4.39 -30.71 -15.12
CA PRO A 3 -5.40 -30.75 -16.16
C PRO A 3 -5.13 -29.66 -17.20
N GLY A 4 -5.27 -30.02 -18.47
CA GLY A 4 -5.10 -29.13 -19.61
C GLY A 4 -6.08 -27.96 -19.56
N GLY A 5 -5.66 -26.86 -18.92
CA GLY A 5 -6.22 -25.55 -19.12
C GLY A 5 -5.56 -24.95 -20.35
N THR A 6 -6.29 -24.91 -21.47
CA THR A 6 -5.94 -24.12 -22.64
C THR A 6 -5.81 -22.66 -22.24
N PHE A 7 -4.57 -22.19 -22.02
CA PHE A 7 -4.27 -20.76 -21.97
C PHE A 7 -4.43 -20.20 -23.39
N ALA A 8 -5.67 -19.92 -23.78
CA ALA A 8 -5.96 -19.10 -24.94
C ALA A 8 -5.53 -17.67 -24.60
N SER A 9 -4.38 -17.24 -25.13
CA SER A 9 -3.97 -15.84 -25.10
C SER A 9 -4.89 -15.02 -26.01
N GLN A 10 -6.10 -14.71 -25.55
CA GLN A 10 -6.97 -13.76 -26.23
C GLN A 10 -6.42 -12.35 -26.01
N ARG A 11 -5.99 -11.69 -27.10
CA ARG A 11 -5.97 -10.23 -27.12
C ARG A 11 -7.40 -9.74 -26.94
N SER A 12 -7.57 -8.63 -26.24
CA SER A 12 -8.84 -7.92 -26.03
C SER A 12 -9.62 -7.56 -27.32
N ASP A 13 -9.06 -7.82 -28.51
CA ASP A 13 -9.64 -7.46 -29.82
C ASP A 13 -9.97 -8.64 -30.74
N GLY A 14 -9.88 -9.91 -30.29
CA GLY A 14 -10.35 -11.06 -31.08
C GLY A 14 -9.70 -11.30 -32.46
N LYS A 15 -8.75 -10.47 -32.90
CA LYS A 15 -7.99 -10.65 -34.15
C LYS A 15 -6.75 -11.49 -33.89
N LEU A 16 -6.83 -12.76 -34.32
CA LEU A 16 -5.67 -13.63 -34.53
C LEU A 16 -4.74 -12.97 -35.54
N VAL A 17 -3.50 -12.68 -35.13
CA VAL A 17 -2.43 -12.34 -36.07
C VAL A 17 -2.22 -13.55 -36.95
N LYS A 18 -2.24 -13.38 -38.27
CA LYS A 18 -2.06 -14.46 -39.24
C LYS A 18 -0.68 -15.08 -39.01
N MET A 19 -0.66 -16.30 -38.49
CA MET A 19 0.56 -17.09 -38.32
C MET A 19 1.11 -17.42 -39.71
N GLU A 20 2.37 -17.11 -39.98
CA GLU A 20 3.01 -17.45 -41.27
C GLU A 20 3.51 -18.89 -41.27
N ILE A 21 4.03 -19.38 -40.14
CA ILE A 21 4.54 -20.74 -39.96
C ILE A 21 4.22 -21.19 -38.51
N ASP A 22 3.60 -22.36 -38.36
CA ASP A 22 3.27 -22.95 -37.06
C ASP A 22 4.43 -23.84 -36.58
N TYR A 23 5.02 -23.49 -35.43
CA TYR A 23 6.12 -24.23 -34.81
C TYR A 23 5.67 -25.09 -33.61
N SER A 24 4.37 -25.18 -33.35
CA SER A 24 3.81 -25.89 -32.18
C SER A 24 4.35 -27.31 -32.02
N SER A 25 4.38 -28.10 -33.11
CA SER A 25 4.90 -29.47 -33.12
C SER A 25 6.39 -29.58 -32.79
N THR A 26 7.17 -28.58 -33.19
CA THR A 26 8.62 -28.51 -32.91
C THR A 26 8.85 -28.11 -31.46
N VAL A 27 8.02 -27.22 -30.92
CA VAL A 27 8.08 -26.82 -29.52
C VAL A 27 7.64 -27.95 -28.58
N ASP A 28 6.61 -28.71 -28.95
CA ASP A 28 6.12 -29.84 -28.15
C ASP A 28 7.14 -30.99 -28.03
N THR A 29 8.00 -31.17 -29.03
CA THR A 29 9.09 -32.16 -29.01
C THR A 29 10.32 -31.63 -28.29
N ARG A 30 10.70 -30.36 -28.54
CA ARG A 30 11.92 -29.77 -27.97
C ARG A 30 11.79 -29.39 -26.49
N LEU A 31 10.61 -28.99 -26.01
CA LEU A 31 10.37 -28.67 -24.61
C LEU A 31 10.75 -29.81 -23.64
N PRO A 32 10.25 -31.05 -23.80
CA PRO A 32 10.61 -32.15 -22.90
C PRO A 32 12.06 -32.59 -23.06
N GLU A 33 12.67 -32.46 -24.24
CA GLU A 33 14.09 -32.73 -24.45
C GLU A 33 14.96 -31.73 -23.68
N CYS A 34 14.64 -30.44 -23.77
CA CYS A 34 15.33 -29.40 -23.02
C CYS A 34 15.12 -29.55 -21.50
N ALA A 35 13.94 -29.98 -21.06
CA ALA A 35 13.69 -30.28 -19.65
C ALA A 35 14.51 -31.48 -19.14
N LYS A 36 14.77 -32.49 -19.98
CA LYS A 36 15.68 -33.60 -19.64
C LYS A 36 17.13 -33.12 -19.56
N MET A 37 17.59 -32.35 -20.54
CA MET A 37 18.94 -31.78 -20.55
C MET A 37 19.18 -30.86 -19.35
N ALA A 38 18.17 -30.09 -18.93
CA ALA A 38 18.23 -29.27 -17.73
C ALA A 38 18.39 -30.12 -16.46
N LYS A 39 17.69 -31.26 -16.35
CA LYS A 39 17.83 -32.20 -15.23
C LYS A 39 19.19 -32.93 -15.20
N GLU A 40 19.81 -33.09 -16.36
CA GLU A 40 21.15 -33.67 -16.51
C GLU A 40 22.28 -32.65 -16.18
N GLY A 41 21.93 -31.41 -15.81
CA GLY A 41 22.89 -30.36 -15.44
C GLY A 41 23.40 -29.52 -16.61
N ARG A 42 22.89 -29.72 -17.83
CA ARG A 42 23.24 -28.95 -19.04
C ARG A 42 22.26 -27.79 -19.27
N LEU A 43 22.11 -26.93 -18.26
CA LEU A 43 21.13 -25.85 -18.29
C LEU A 43 21.40 -24.81 -19.40
N GLN A 44 22.66 -24.38 -19.55
CA GLN A 44 23.02 -23.33 -20.52
C GLN A 44 22.71 -23.74 -21.97
N GLU A 45 23.05 -24.96 -22.35
CA GLU A 45 22.78 -25.47 -23.70
C GLU A 45 21.29 -25.65 -23.97
N ALA A 46 20.52 -26.09 -22.96
CA ALA A 46 19.06 -26.17 -23.05
C ALA A 46 18.43 -24.78 -23.25
N VAL A 47 18.91 -23.78 -22.52
CA VAL A 47 18.45 -22.39 -22.64
C VAL A 47 18.83 -21.79 -23.99
N GLU A 48 20.06 -21.98 -24.48
CA GLU A 48 20.50 -21.50 -25.80
C GLU A 48 19.68 -22.12 -26.94
N SER A 49 19.42 -23.43 -26.86
CA SER A 49 18.56 -24.15 -27.81
C SER A 49 17.16 -23.53 -27.85
N LEU A 50 16.56 -23.24 -26.69
CA LEU A 50 15.24 -22.61 -26.61
C LEU A 50 15.25 -21.13 -27.02
N LEU A 51 16.31 -20.38 -26.75
CA LEU A 51 16.46 -19.00 -27.22
C LEU A 51 16.63 -18.92 -28.75
N SER A 52 17.19 -19.96 -29.38
CA SER A 52 17.27 -20.07 -30.84
C SER A 52 15.88 -20.35 -31.45
N LEU A 53 15.09 -21.23 -30.82
CA LEU A 53 13.71 -21.51 -31.18
C LEU A 53 12.83 -20.27 -31.00
N GLU A 54 13.01 -19.53 -29.89
CA GLU A 54 12.31 -18.27 -29.63
C GLU A 54 12.55 -17.26 -30.75
N MET A 55 13.78 -17.17 -31.27
CA MET A 55 14.08 -16.27 -32.38
C MET A 55 13.31 -16.65 -33.65
N GLN A 56 13.19 -17.95 -33.92
CA GLN A 56 12.46 -18.46 -35.09
C GLN A 56 10.95 -18.23 -34.95
N THR A 57 10.36 -18.60 -33.81
CA THR A 57 8.92 -18.44 -33.56
C THR A 57 8.50 -16.97 -33.51
N ARG A 58 9.37 -16.09 -32.99
CA ARG A 58 9.13 -14.64 -32.97
C ARG A 58 9.18 -14.04 -34.38
N THR A 59 10.13 -14.48 -35.22
CA THR A 59 10.23 -14.01 -36.62
C THR A 59 9.05 -14.49 -37.45
N ALA A 60 8.56 -15.69 -37.18
CA ALA A 60 7.38 -16.27 -37.84
C ALA A 60 6.03 -15.77 -37.28
N SER A 61 6.05 -14.82 -36.34
CA SER A 61 4.85 -14.30 -35.66
C SER A 61 3.98 -15.36 -34.96
N ASP A 62 4.56 -16.51 -34.61
CA ASP A 62 3.90 -17.56 -33.80
C ASP A 62 3.97 -17.19 -32.32
N MET A 63 2.92 -16.47 -31.89
CA MET A 63 2.86 -15.86 -30.57
C MET A 63 2.62 -16.86 -29.44
N VAL A 64 1.94 -17.98 -29.73
CA VAL A 64 1.57 -19.00 -28.73
C VAL A 64 2.77 -19.87 -28.41
N SER A 65 3.52 -20.28 -29.43
CA SER A 65 4.75 -21.05 -29.24
C SER A 65 5.82 -20.21 -28.54
N THR A 66 5.95 -18.93 -28.91
CA THR A 66 6.89 -18.00 -28.27
C THR A 66 6.61 -17.85 -26.77
N SER A 67 5.35 -17.66 -26.36
CA SER A 67 5.01 -17.54 -24.92
C SER A 67 5.31 -18.82 -24.14
N ARG A 68 5.03 -20.00 -24.71
CA ARG A 68 5.35 -21.30 -24.09
C ARG A 68 6.85 -21.50 -23.91
N ILE A 69 7.66 -21.14 -24.91
CA ILE A 69 9.13 -21.21 -24.82
C ILE A 69 9.62 -20.32 -23.68
N LEU A 70 9.10 -19.10 -23.56
CA LEU A 70 9.52 -18.16 -22.51
C LEU A 70 9.20 -18.66 -21.11
N VAL A 71 7.99 -19.19 -20.90
CA VAL A 71 7.59 -19.80 -19.61
C VAL A 71 8.50 -20.99 -19.29
N ALA A 72 8.83 -21.81 -20.28
CA ALA A 72 9.71 -22.95 -20.08
C ALA A 72 11.14 -22.55 -19.72
N VAL A 73 11.71 -21.54 -20.39
CA VAL A 73 13.05 -21.01 -20.06
C VAL A 73 13.09 -20.58 -18.60
N VAL A 74 12.09 -19.83 -18.14
CA VAL A 74 12.01 -19.40 -16.74
C VAL A 74 11.84 -20.59 -15.79
N GLN A 75 10.96 -21.54 -16.13
CA GLN A 75 10.69 -22.72 -15.31
C GLN A 75 11.94 -23.60 -15.13
N MET A 76 12.73 -23.83 -16.19
CA MET A 76 13.95 -24.64 -16.06
C MET A 76 15.03 -23.94 -15.26
N CYS A 77 15.18 -22.61 -15.40
CA CYS A 77 16.12 -21.86 -14.55
C CYS A 77 15.69 -21.93 -13.07
N TYR A 78 14.38 -21.89 -12.81
CA TYR A 78 13.83 -22.06 -11.47
C TYR A 78 14.06 -23.48 -10.90
N GLU A 79 13.79 -24.52 -11.68
CA GLU A 79 14.01 -25.93 -11.28
C GLU A 79 15.49 -26.26 -11.04
N ALA A 80 16.39 -25.66 -11.83
CA ALA A 80 17.83 -25.80 -11.66
C ALA A 80 18.40 -24.99 -10.47
N LYS A 81 17.56 -24.17 -9.79
CA LYS A 81 17.95 -23.22 -8.73
C LYS A 81 19.03 -22.20 -9.15
N ASP A 82 19.24 -22.01 -10.44
CA ASP A 82 20.23 -21.06 -10.97
C ASP A 82 19.57 -19.71 -11.27
N MET A 83 19.53 -18.87 -10.24
CA MET A 83 18.79 -17.61 -10.23
C MET A 83 19.54 -16.46 -10.91
N ASP A 84 20.86 -16.56 -10.98
CA ASP A 84 21.68 -15.56 -11.67
C ASP A 84 21.49 -15.73 -13.19
N ALA A 85 21.50 -16.98 -13.69
CA ALA A 85 21.12 -17.29 -15.07
C ALA A 85 19.68 -16.85 -15.38
N LEU A 86 18.74 -17.01 -14.43
CA LEU A 86 17.37 -16.54 -14.61
C LEU A 86 17.30 -15.01 -14.80
N ASN A 87 17.98 -14.23 -13.95
CA ASN A 87 17.97 -12.77 -14.01
C ASN A 87 18.59 -12.26 -15.32
N GLU A 88 19.71 -12.85 -15.75
CA GLU A 88 20.36 -12.53 -17.03
C GLU A 88 19.44 -12.81 -18.23
N ASN A 89 18.77 -13.97 -18.23
CA ASN A 89 17.83 -14.34 -19.27
C ASN A 89 16.61 -13.41 -19.28
N ILE A 90 16.04 -13.06 -18.12
CA ILE A 90 14.94 -12.08 -18.03
C ILE A 90 15.37 -10.72 -18.58
N MET A 91 16.57 -10.24 -18.23
CA MET A 91 17.14 -8.99 -18.75
C MET A 91 17.32 -9.04 -20.27
N LEU A 92 17.84 -10.15 -20.79
CA LEU A 92 18.07 -10.33 -22.22
C LEU A 92 16.75 -10.38 -23.00
N LEU A 93 15.77 -11.15 -22.52
CA LEU A 93 14.43 -11.23 -23.10
C LEU A 93 13.74 -9.86 -23.06
N SER A 94 13.87 -9.10 -21.98
CA SER A 94 13.24 -7.78 -21.86
C SER A 94 13.67 -6.75 -22.91
N LYS A 95 14.89 -6.91 -23.46
CA LYS A 95 15.49 -6.04 -24.49
C LYS A 95 15.10 -6.47 -25.90
N ARG A 96 14.59 -7.70 -26.11
CA ARG A 96 14.18 -8.18 -27.44
C ARG A 96 12.89 -7.47 -27.87
N ARG A 97 12.93 -6.78 -29.02
CA ARG A 97 11.76 -6.09 -29.60
C ARG A 97 10.69 -7.12 -30.00
N SER A 98 9.42 -6.80 -29.74
CA SER A 98 8.22 -7.55 -30.17
C SER A 98 7.82 -8.79 -29.36
N GLN A 99 8.25 -8.93 -28.10
CA GLN A 99 7.71 -9.97 -27.20
C GLN A 99 6.35 -9.55 -26.60
N LEU A 100 5.43 -10.52 -26.49
CA LEU A 100 4.06 -10.30 -26.02
C LEU A 100 3.93 -10.30 -24.49
N LYS A 101 2.81 -9.72 -24.07
CA LYS A 101 2.42 -9.33 -22.71
C LYS A 101 2.00 -10.56 -21.89
N GLY A 102 2.57 -10.71 -20.69
CA GLY A 102 2.08 -11.63 -19.65
C GLY A 102 2.87 -12.94 -19.53
N ALA A 103 4.01 -12.88 -18.83
CA ALA A 103 4.56 -14.04 -18.15
C ALA A 103 4.97 -13.56 -16.75
N TYR A 104 4.10 -13.83 -15.77
CA TYR A 104 4.38 -13.58 -14.36
C TYR A 104 4.76 -14.91 -13.72
N VAL A 105 5.81 -14.92 -12.92
CA VAL A 105 6.20 -16.09 -12.13
C VAL A 105 5.99 -15.73 -10.67
N ASP A 106 4.83 -16.14 -10.15
CA ASP A 106 4.37 -15.89 -8.77
C ASP A 106 5.02 -16.83 -7.73
N THR A 107 5.94 -17.70 -8.14
CA THR A 107 6.45 -18.78 -7.28
C THR A 107 7.93 -18.62 -7.05
N VAL A 108 8.32 -17.75 -6.11
CA VAL A 108 9.68 -17.76 -5.54
C VAL A 108 9.59 -17.78 -4.02
N THR A 109 10.17 -18.83 -3.43
CA THR A 109 10.06 -19.17 -2.00
C THR A 109 11.24 -18.69 -1.15
N ASP A 110 12.34 -18.23 -1.74
CA ASP A 110 13.56 -17.84 -1.00
C ASP A 110 13.74 -16.31 -0.92
N LEU A 111 14.05 -15.78 0.28
CA LEU A 111 14.02 -14.35 0.62
C LEU A 111 15.12 -13.55 -0.10
N THR A 112 16.33 -14.09 -0.17
CA THR A 112 17.50 -13.42 -0.79
C THR A 112 17.39 -13.40 -2.31
N VAL A 113 16.93 -14.52 -2.87
CA VAL A 113 16.64 -14.67 -4.30
C VAL A 113 15.49 -13.76 -4.71
N LYS A 114 14.45 -13.65 -3.88
CA LYS A 114 13.30 -12.79 -4.12
C LYS A 114 13.71 -11.31 -4.21
N LEU A 115 14.66 -10.84 -3.41
CA LEU A 115 15.17 -9.47 -3.51
C LEU A 115 15.87 -9.20 -4.86
N ARG A 116 16.79 -10.09 -5.29
CA ARG A 116 17.48 -9.94 -6.59
C ARG A 116 16.51 -9.97 -7.78
N LEU A 117 15.54 -10.89 -7.73
CA LEU A 117 14.52 -10.99 -8.76
C LEU A 117 13.64 -9.75 -8.80
N ILE A 118 13.25 -9.21 -7.64
CA ILE A 118 12.44 -7.99 -7.57
C ILE A 118 13.20 -6.81 -8.19
N ASP A 119 14.49 -6.63 -7.90
CA ASP A 119 15.28 -5.53 -8.49
C ASP A 119 15.43 -5.69 -10.01
N THR A 120 15.64 -6.91 -10.48
CA THR A 120 15.67 -7.23 -11.92
C THR A 120 14.33 -6.95 -12.58
N LEU A 121 13.22 -7.31 -11.95
CA LEU A 121 11.88 -7.01 -12.45
C LEU A 121 11.55 -5.51 -12.40
N ARG A 122 11.99 -4.76 -11.38
CA ARG A 122 11.79 -3.29 -11.30
C ARG A 122 12.52 -2.54 -12.41
N THR A 123 13.72 -2.99 -12.78
CA THR A 123 14.50 -2.44 -13.89
C THR A 123 13.88 -2.79 -15.24
N VAL A 124 13.46 -4.04 -15.42
CA VAL A 124 12.82 -4.53 -16.65
C VAL A 124 11.45 -3.89 -16.94
N THR A 125 10.72 -3.52 -15.88
CA THR A 125 9.38 -2.91 -15.96
C THR A 125 9.42 -1.37 -16.03
N ALA A 126 10.59 -0.75 -15.86
CA ALA A 126 10.73 0.69 -15.97
C ALA A 126 10.40 1.18 -17.39
N GLY A 127 9.49 2.16 -17.51
CA GLY A 127 9.09 2.75 -18.79
C GLY A 127 8.07 1.94 -19.61
N LYS A 128 7.58 0.80 -19.10
CA LYS A 128 6.58 -0.03 -19.78
C LYS A 128 5.19 0.16 -19.16
N ILE A 129 4.33 0.92 -19.85
CA ILE A 129 2.97 1.29 -19.40
C ILE A 129 2.12 0.05 -19.08
N TYR A 130 2.28 -1.04 -19.82
CA TYR A 130 1.45 -2.24 -19.70
C TYR A 130 1.74 -3.15 -18.48
N VAL A 131 2.86 -2.94 -17.78
CA VAL A 131 3.25 -3.69 -16.56
C VAL A 131 3.35 -2.78 -15.34
N GLU A 132 2.78 -1.58 -15.41
CA GLU A 132 2.87 -0.60 -14.32
C GLU A 132 2.19 -1.07 -13.03
N ILE A 133 1.05 -1.77 -13.15
CA ILE A 133 0.30 -2.31 -12.01
C ILE A 133 1.12 -3.39 -11.30
N GLU A 134 1.67 -4.33 -12.06
CA GLU A 134 2.49 -5.41 -11.52
C GLU A 134 3.78 -4.88 -10.90
N ARG A 135 4.38 -3.83 -11.48
CA ARG A 135 5.51 -3.12 -10.89
C ARG A 135 5.15 -2.49 -9.55
N ALA A 136 3.95 -1.90 -9.42
CA ALA A 136 3.49 -1.32 -8.17
C ALA A 136 3.34 -2.40 -7.07
N ARG A 137 2.70 -3.52 -7.38
CA ARG A 137 2.52 -4.68 -6.46
C ARG A 137 3.86 -5.29 -6.03
N LEU A 138 4.78 -5.44 -6.97
CA LEU A 138 6.13 -5.91 -6.70
C LEU A 138 6.89 -4.96 -5.76
N THR A 139 6.73 -3.65 -5.97
CA THR A 139 7.39 -2.64 -5.13
C THR A 139 6.80 -2.58 -3.72
N LYS A 140 5.48 -2.81 -3.56
CA LYS A 140 4.85 -2.98 -2.25
C LYS A 140 5.44 -4.18 -1.50
N THR A 141 5.65 -5.29 -2.20
CA THR A 141 6.27 -6.49 -1.63
C THR A 141 7.71 -6.22 -1.20
N LEU A 142 8.49 -5.50 -2.01
CA LEU A 142 9.85 -5.08 -1.65
C LEU A 142 9.88 -4.21 -0.40
N ALA A 143 8.99 -3.22 -0.32
CA ALA A 143 8.89 -2.32 0.82
C ALA A 143 8.60 -3.09 2.11
N ASN A 144 7.68 -4.06 2.07
CA ASN A 144 7.36 -4.92 3.21
C ASN A 144 8.57 -5.76 3.66
N ILE A 145 9.34 -6.32 2.73
CA ILE A 145 10.55 -7.09 3.06
C ILE A 145 11.59 -6.19 3.73
N LYS A 146 11.84 -4.99 3.18
CA LYS A 146 12.77 -4.02 3.78
C LYS A 146 12.32 -3.55 5.16
N GLU A 147 11.01 -3.37 5.36
CA GLU A 147 10.47 -3.04 6.67
C GLU A 147 10.71 -4.16 7.68
N GLN A 148 10.52 -5.42 7.30
CA GLN A 148 10.83 -6.58 8.16
C GLN A 148 12.32 -6.65 8.54
N HIS A 149 13.21 -6.18 7.67
CA HIS A 149 14.64 -6.04 7.94
C HIS A 149 15.00 -4.79 8.76
N GLY A 150 14.02 -3.95 9.12
CA GLY A 150 14.23 -2.72 9.91
C GLY A 150 14.67 -1.51 9.09
N GLU A 151 14.77 -1.63 7.76
CA GLU A 151 15.18 -0.56 6.84
C GLU A 151 13.98 0.32 6.42
N VAL A 152 13.27 0.86 7.40
CA VAL A 152 12.00 1.61 7.20
C VAL A 152 12.20 2.85 6.31
N LYS A 153 13.36 3.51 6.41
CA LYS A 153 13.67 4.71 5.59
C LYS A 153 13.78 4.38 4.10
N GLU A 154 14.44 3.27 3.77
CA GLU A 154 14.60 2.84 2.38
C GLU A 154 13.28 2.33 1.82
N ALA A 155 12.52 1.57 2.62
CA ALA A 155 11.18 1.13 2.26
C ALA A 155 10.27 2.33 1.91
N ALA A 156 10.29 3.38 2.73
CA ALA A 156 9.52 4.61 2.48
C ALA A 156 9.96 5.31 1.19
N ALA A 157 11.26 5.46 0.94
CA ALA A 157 11.77 6.10 -0.27
C ALA A 157 11.36 5.34 -1.54
N ILE A 158 11.52 4.01 -1.54
CA ILE A 158 11.15 3.14 -2.66
C ILE A 158 9.65 3.22 -2.98
N LEU A 159 8.79 3.21 -1.96
CA LEU A 159 7.35 3.28 -2.18
C LEU A 159 6.90 4.67 -2.63
N GLN A 160 7.62 5.73 -2.25
CA GLN A 160 7.35 7.13 -2.65
C GLN A 160 7.73 7.44 -4.11
N GLU A 161 8.74 6.76 -4.68
CA GLU A 161 9.10 6.92 -6.10
C GLU A 161 7.94 6.56 -7.04
N LEU A 162 7.04 5.71 -6.57
CA LEU A 162 5.88 5.23 -7.31
C LEU A 162 4.71 6.21 -7.21
N GLN A 163 4.44 6.92 -8.31
CA GLN A 163 3.31 7.83 -8.44
C GLN A 163 2.04 7.06 -8.86
N VAL A 164 1.44 6.33 -7.92
CA VAL A 164 0.26 5.48 -8.19
C VAL A 164 -0.99 6.26 -8.66
N GLU A 165 -1.03 7.57 -8.44
CA GLU A 165 -2.12 8.44 -8.92
C GLU A 165 -2.23 8.48 -10.44
N THR A 166 -1.10 8.34 -11.16
CA THR A 166 -1.08 8.47 -12.63
C THR A 166 -1.54 7.21 -13.35
N TYR A 167 -1.68 6.08 -12.64
CA TYR A 167 -2.02 4.80 -13.25
C TYR A 167 -3.50 4.74 -13.61
N GLY A 168 -3.83 4.96 -14.89
CA GLY A 168 -5.22 4.97 -15.36
C GLY A 168 -5.93 3.63 -15.21
N SER A 169 -5.20 2.53 -15.36
CA SER A 169 -5.75 1.16 -15.39
C SER A 169 -5.93 0.49 -14.02
N MET A 170 -5.47 1.13 -12.94
CA MET A 170 -5.52 0.58 -11.59
C MET A 170 -6.84 0.89 -10.88
N GLU A 171 -7.36 -0.06 -10.12
CA GLU A 171 -8.61 0.12 -9.35
C GLU A 171 -8.47 1.24 -8.32
N LYS A 172 -9.54 2.02 -8.12
CA LYS A 172 -9.56 3.12 -7.13
C LYS A 172 -9.27 2.64 -5.71
N LYS A 173 -9.84 1.49 -5.29
CA LYS A 173 -9.60 0.89 -3.97
C LYS A 173 -8.12 0.58 -3.76
N GLU A 174 -7.52 -0.12 -4.72
CA GLU A 174 -6.09 -0.47 -4.69
C GLU A 174 -5.21 0.78 -4.62
N LYS A 175 -5.51 1.82 -5.41
CA LYS A 175 -4.78 3.10 -5.32
C LYS A 175 -4.80 3.72 -3.93
N VAL A 176 -5.98 3.77 -3.30
CA VAL A 176 -6.11 4.36 -1.95
C VAL A 176 -5.33 3.54 -0.94
N GLU A 177 -5.39 2.21 -0.99
CA GLU A 177 -4.57 1.35 -0.12
C GLU A 177 -3.08 1.60 -0.28
N PHE A 178 -2.60 1.80 -1.51
CA PHE A 178 -1.20 2.14 -1.76
C PHE A 178 -0.81 3.49 -1.14
N ILE A 179 -1.66 4.51 -1.27
CA ILE A 179 -1.40 5.84 -0.67
C ILE A 179 -1.43 5.76 0.86
N LEU A 180 -2.34 4.98 1.44
CA LEU A 180 -2.39 4.75 2.89
C LEU A 180 -1.13 4.05 3.40
N GLU A 181 -0.61 3.08 2.66
CA GLU A 181 0.63 2.39 3.00
C GLU A 181 1.85 3.34 2.94
N GLN A 182 1.90 4.22 1.93
CA GLN A 182 2.89 5.30 1.86
C GLN A 182 2.82 6.20 3.09
N MET A 183 1.61 6.63 3.50
CA MET A 183 1.44 7.46 4.70
C MET A 183 1.93 6.73 5.96
N ARG A 184 1.59 5.45 6.13
CA ARG A 184 2.03 4.65 7.29
C ARG A 184 3.55 4.60 7.40
N LEU A 185 4.25 4.32 6.29
CA LEU A 185 5.71 4.29 6.27
C LEU A 185 6.33 5.67 6.54
N CYS A 186 5.73 6.76 6.02
CA CYS A 186 6.20 8.12 6.29
C CYS A 186 6.10 8.47 7.78
N ILE A 187 5.00 8.09 8.43
CA ILE A 187 4.79 8.29 9.87
C ILE A 187 5.82 7.48 10.67
N ALA A 188 6.12 6.24 10.27
CA ALA A 188 7.15 5.43 10.90
C ALA A 188 8.56 6.06 10.81
N VAL A 189 8.87 6.73 9.69
CA VAL A 189 10.10 7.53 9.51
C VAL A 189 10.06 8.88 10.25
N LYS A 190 8.89 9.29 10.75
CA LYS A 190 8.60 10.60 11.36
C LYS A 190 8.68 11.78 10.39
N ASP A 191 8.42 11.53 9.10
CA ASP A 191 8.27 12.60 8.11
C ASP A 191 6.80 13.01 8.01
N TYR A 192 6.40 13.93 8.90
CA TYR A 192 5.03 14.40 8.98
C TYR A 192 4.66 15.36 7.84
N ILE A 193 5.61 16.17 7.37
CA ILE A 193 5.39 17.11 6.26
C ILE A 193 5.05 16.35 4.98
N ARG A 194 5.80 15.28 4.65
CA ARG A 194 5.46 14.44 3.49
C ARG A 194 4.13 13.72 3.68
N SER A 195 3.83 13.21 4.87
CA SER A 195 2.54 12.58 5.16
C SER A 195 1.36 13.51 4.85
N GLN A 196 1.46 14.80 5.17
CA GLN A 196 0.43 15.80 4.85
C GLN A 196 0.31 16.12 3.36
N ILE A 197 1.44 16.12 2.63
CA ILE A 197 1.41 16.28 1.18
C ILE A 197 0.72 15.07 0.55
N ILE A 198 0.99 13.87 1.08
CA ILE A 198 0.42 12.64 0.58
C ILE A 198 -1.08 12.54 0.86
N SER A 199 -1.54 12.99 2.03
CA SER A 199 -2.97 12.95 2.37
C SER A 199 -3.86 13.76 1.43
N LYS A 200 -3.35 14.89 0.90
CA LYS A 200 -4.05 15.72 -0.09
C LYS A 200 -4.31 15.02 -1.43
N LYS A 201 -3.63 13.90 -1.71
CA LYS A 201 -3.80 13.11 -2.93
C LYS A 201 -5.05 12.23 -2.88
N ILE A 202 -5.57 11.94 -1.69
CA ILE A 202 -6.77 11.14 -1.52
C ILE A 202 -7.99 12.07 -1.63
N ASN A 203 -8.92 11.72 -2.52
CA ASN A 203 -10.19 12.43 -2.63
C ASN A 203 -11.15 11.98 -1.53
N THR A 204 -11.64 12.91 -0.72
CA THR A 204 -12.57 12.62 0.39
C THR A 204 -13.92 12.06 -0.08
N LYS A 205 -14.32 12.31 -1.34
CA LYS A 205 -15.52 11.74 -1.96
C LYS A 205 -15.44 10.22 -2.14
N PHE A 206 -14.24 9.64 -2.12
CA PHE A 206 -14.09 8.19 -2.21
C PHE A 206 -14.65 7.48 -0.98
N PHE A 207 -14.58 8.12 0.19
CA PHE A 207 -15.02 7.51 1.46
C PHE A 207 -16.53 7.54 1.69
N THR A 208 -17.31 8.06 0.74
CA THR A 208 -18.78 7.97 0.77
C THR A 208 -19.31 6.78 -0.02
N GLU A 209 -18.46 6.02 -0.72
CA GLU A 209 -18.84 4.83 -1.48
C GLU A 209 -18.93 3.58 -0.58
N ASP A 210 -19.88 2.69 -0.85
CA ASP A 210 -20.12 1.46 -0.07
C ASP A 210 -18.92 0.49 -0.14
N GLY A 211 -18.55 -0.07 1.02
CA GLY A 211 -17.41 -0.99 1.15
C GLY A 211 -16.04 -0.32 1.15
N THR A 212 -15.95 0.97 1.52
CA THR A 212 -14.69 1.70 1.75
C THR A 212 -14.42 2.03 3.23
N GLU A 213 -15.26 1.52 4.14
CA GLU A 213 -15.28 1.88 5.55
C GLU A 213 -13.95 1.54 6.27
N GLU A 214 -13.36 0.38 6.00
CA GLU A 214 -12.06 0.02 6.58
C GLU A 214 -10.94 0.96 6.14
N SER A 215 -10.93 1.35 4.86
CA SER A 215 -9.96 2.28 4.30
C SER A 215 -10.16 3.69 4.89
N LYS A 216 -11.42 4.10 5.09
CA LYS A 216 -11.78 5.36 5.76
C LYS A 216 -11.25 5.40 7.20
N LEU A 217 -11.45 4.32 7.97
CA LEU A 217 -10.96 4.22 9.35
C LEU A 217 -9.43 4.25 9.40
N LYS A 218 -8.74 3.51 8.53
CA LYS A 218 -7.27 3.55 8.41
C LYS A 218 -6.78 4.96 8.09
N TYR A 219 -7.41 5.64 7.14
CA TYR A 219 -7.07 7.01 6.75
C TYR A 219 -7.15 7.99 7.93
N TYR A 220 -8.29 8.05 8.62
CA TYR A 220 -8.45 9.00 9.71
C TYR A 220 -7.56 8.70 10.91
N ASN A 221 -7.30 7.42 11.22
CA ASN A 221 -6.36 7.04 12.27
C ASN A 221 -4.94 7.53 11.97
N LEU A 222 -4.48 7.45 10.72
CA LEU A 222 -3.17 7.97 10.31
C LEU A 222 -3.14 9.51 10.36
N MET A 223 -4.21 10.18 9.91
CA MET A 223 -4.33 11.64 9.98
C MET A 223 -4.28 12.17 11.41
N ILE A 224 -4.96 11.51 12.35
CA ILE A 224 -4.93 11.87 13.77
C ILE A 224 -3.50 11.81 14.32
N GLN A 225 -2.71 10.80 13.95
CA GLN A 225 -1.31 10.70 14.40
C GLN A 225 -0.44 11.85 13.86
N VAL A 226 -0.69 12.29 12.61
CA VAL A 226 0.02 13.41 12.00
C VAL A 226 -0.35 14.72 12.70
N ASP A 227 -1.65 15.02 12.84
CA ASP A 227 -2.12 16.27 13.44
C ASP A 227 -1.82 16.35 14.95
N GLN A 228 -1.74 15.22 15.63
CA GLN A 228 -1.34 15.16 17.04
C GLN A 228 0.11 15.60 17.23
N HIS A 229 0.99 15.35 16.26
CA HIS A 229 2.37 15.84 16.29
C HIS A 229 2.44 17.36 16.09
N GLU A 230 1.59 17.91 15.22
CA GLU A 230 1.53 19.37 14.96
C GLU A 230 0.83 20.16 16.07
N GLY A 231 -0.06 19.51 16.83
CA GLY A 231 -0.87 20.15 17.86
C GLY A 231 -2.14 20.81 17.32
N SER A 232 -2.58 20.42 16.12
CA SER A 232 -3.78 20.93 15.46
C SER A 232 -5.05 20.24 16.01
N TYR A 233 -5.41 20.54 17.26
CA TYR A 233 -6.54 19.89 17.96
C TYR A 233 -7.89 20.02 17.24
N MET A 234 -8.10 21.11 16.49
CA MET A 234 -9.32 21.32 15.71
C MET A 234 -9.47 20.28 14.59
N SER A 235 -8.40 20.03 13.82
CA SER A 235 -8.39 19.03 12.76
C SER A 235 -8.61 17.62 13.31
N ILE A 236 -7.96 17.31 14.45
CA ILE A 236 -8.15 16.04 15.16
C ILE A 236 -9.62 15.84 15.54
N CYS A 237 -10.30 16.88 16.05
CA CYS A 237 -11.72 16.83 16.37
C CYS A 237 -12.56 16.48 15.13
N LYS A 238 -12.33 17.14 14.00
CA LYS A 238 -13.02 16.87 12.73
C LYS A 238 -12.80 15.43 12.25
N HIS A 239 -11.59 14.90 12.41
CA HIS A 239 -11.26 13.52 12.06
C HIS A 239 -12.00 12.50 12.95
N TYR A 240 -12.07 12.74 14.26
CA TYR A 240 -12.87 11.89 15.16
C TYR A 240 -14.37 11.98 14.89
N CYS A 241 -14.90 13.16 14.52
CA CYS A 241 -16.29 13.29 14.08
C CYS A 241 -16.54 12.41 12.84
N ALA A 242 -15.67 12.47 11.83
CA ALA A 242 -15.81 11.65 10.63
C ALA A 242 -15.70 10.14 10.88
N ILE A 243 -14.95 9.72 11.91
CA ILE A 243 -14.92 8.33 12.39
C ILE A 243 -16.26 7.97 13.04
N TYR A 244 -16.79 8.84 13.91
CA TYR A 244 -18.07 8.64 14.59
C TYR A 244 -19.25 8.56 13.62
N ASP A 245 -19.24 9.33 12.53
CA ASP A 245 -20.28 9.30 11.48
C ASP A 245 -20.30 7.99 10.67
N THR A 246 -19.35 7.08 10.88
CA THR A 246 -19.24 5.84 10.10
C THR A 246 -20.20 4.76 10.65
N PRO A 247 -21.03 4.12 9.80
CA PRO A 247 -22.03 3.13 10.23
C PRO A 247 -21.46 2.01 11.10
N CYS A 248 -20.33 1.40 10.70
CA CYS A 248 -19.68 0.34 11.49
C CYS A 248 -19.34 0.75 12.93
N ILE A 249 -19.06 2.03 13.16
CA ILE A 249 -18.69 2.54 14.49
C ILE A 249 -19.94 2.78 15.33
N LEU A 250 -21.04 3.20 14.70
CA LEU A 250 -22.32 3.47 15.37
C LEU A 250 -23.01 2.19 15.86
N GLU A 251 -22.81 1.06 15.17
CA GLU A 251 -23.33 -0.25 15.57
C GLU A 251 -22.63 -0.78 16.84
N ASP A 252 -21.33 -0.53 16.98
CA ASP A 252 -20.51 -1.00 18.10
C ASP A 252 -20.54 -0.05 19.30
N SER A 253 -21.22 -0.48 20.38
CA SER A 253 -21.41 0.34 21.60
C SER A 253 -20.10 0.89 22.19
N SER A 254 -19.04 0.09 22.23
CA SER A 254 -17.76 0.55 22.80
C SER A 254 -17.02 1.55 21.91
N LYS A 255 -17.11 1.40 20.58
CA LYS A 255 -16.32 2.18 19.63
C LYS A 255 -16.87 3.59 19.45
N TRP A 256 -18.20 3.74 19.31
CA TRP A 256 -18.77 5.09 19.24
C TRP A 256 -18.58 5.86 20.55
N GLN A 257 -18.64 5.19 21.71
CA GLN A 257 -18.36 5.84 22.99
C GLN A 257 -16.92 6.34 23.08
N GLN A 258 -15.94 5.58 22.58
CA GLN A 258 -14.54 6.02 22.55
C GLN A 258 -14.32 7.18 21.57
N ALA A 259 -14.94 7.13 20.40
CA ALA A 259 -14.89 8.21 19.42
C ALA A 259 -15.47 9.49 20.01
N LEU A 260 -16.67 9.43 20.59
CA LEU A 260 -17.36 10.59 21.17
C LEU A 260 -16.60 11.20 22.36
N LYS A 261 -16.03 10.36 23.25
CA LYS A 261 -15.16 10.84 24.34
C LYS A 261 -13.95 11.60 23.80
N SER A 262 -13.36 11.12 22.71
CA SER A 262 -12.22 11.75 22.07
C SER A 262 -12.61 13.10 21.43
N VAL A 263 -13.76 13.16 20.74
CA VAL A 263 -14.32 14.41 20.18
C VAL A 263 -14.49 15.47 21.27
N VAL A 264 -15.17 15.14 22.37
CA VAL A 264 -15.41 16.08 23.48
C VAL A 264 -14.09 16.57 24.12
N LEU A 265 -13.10 15.69 24.25
CA LEU A 265 -11.82 16.09 24.84
C LEU A 265 -11.04 17.04 23.92
N TYR A 266 -10.98 16.74 22.62
CA TYR A 266 -10.23 17.55 21.65
C TYR A 266 -10.91 18.89 21.35
N VAL A 267 -12.24 18.98 21.37
CA VAL A 267 -12.94 20.26 21.16
C VAL A 267 -12.69 21.25 22.31
N ILE A 268 -12.53 20.77 23.54
CA ILE A 268 -12.22 21.61 24.72
C ILE A 268 -10.74 22.03 24.72
N LEU A 269 -9.85 21.18 24.22
CA LEU A 269 -8.41 21.50 24.10
C LEU A 269 -8.09 22.45 22.95
N ALA A 270 -8.97 22.54 21.95
CA ALA A 270 -8.81 23.45 20.83
C ALA A 270 -8.86 24.93 21.27
N PRO A 271 -8.10 25.83 20.61
CA PRO A 271 -8.24 27.25 20.85
C PRO A 271 -9.66 27.72 20.54
N TYR A 272 -10.11 28.75 21.25
CA TYR A 272 -11.41 29.38 20.99
C TYR A 272 -11.41 30.00 19.60
N ASP A 273 -12.33 29.55 18.77
CA ASP A 273 -12.56 30.00 17.40
C ASP A 273 -14.05 29.84 17.07
N ASN A 274 -14.53 30.51 16.02
CA ASN A 274 -15.92 30.41 15.60
C ASN A 274 -16.28 28.96 15.24
N GLU A 275 -15.36 28.25 14.55
CA GLU A 275 -15.53 26.83 14.23
C GLU A 275 -15.63 25.95 15.49
N GLN A 276 -14.89 26.31 16.54
CA GLN A 276 -14.91 25.60 17.82
C GLN A 276 -16.27 25.75 18.50
N SER A 277 -16.77 26.98 18.57
CA SER A 277 -18.09 27.26 19.14
C SER A 277 -19.18 26.48 18.41
N ASP A 278 -19.19 26.53 17.07
CA ASP A 278 -20.17 25.81 16.25
C ASP A 278 -20.12 24.28 16.41
N LEU A 279 -18.92 23.71 16.58
CA LEU A 279 -18.77 22.28 16.85
C LEU A 279 -19.29 21.93 18.25
N VAL A 280 -18.98 22.72 19.26
CA VAL A 280 -19.47 22.50 20.63
C VAL A 280 -21.00 22.51 20.69
N HIS A 281 -21.65 23.46 20.03
CA HIS A 281 -23.13 23.50 19.95
C HIS A 281 -23.69 22.24 19.30
N ARG A 282 -23.15 21.83 18.14
CA ARG A 282 -23.59 20.62 17.43
C ARG A 282 -23.42 19.36 18.25
N ILE A 283 -22.29 19.21 18.96
CA ILE A 283 -22.04 18.05 19.83
C ILE A 283 -23.00 18.04 21.03
N ASN A 284 -23.37 19.22 21.55
CA ASN A 284 -24.30 19.31 22.68
C ASN A 284 -25.75 18.94 22.33
N GLU A 285 -26.15 19.13 21.07
CA GLU A 285 -27.47 18.73 20.56
C GLU A 285 -27.59 17.21 20.37
N ASP A 286 -26.47 16.48 20.39
CA ASP A 286 -26.39 15.08 20.01
C ASP A 286 -26.91 14.15 21.12
N LYS A 287 -28.00 13.41 20.87
CA LYS A 287 -28.72 12.62 21.88
C LYS A 287 -27.87 11.51 22.51
N LYS A 288 -26.90 10.96 21.77
CA LYS A 288 -26.00 9.90 22.28
C LYS A 288 -25.04 10.40 23.35
N LEU A 289 -24.82 11.72 23.45
CA LEU A 289 -24.00 12.31 24.51
C LEU A 289 -24.64 12.17 25.89
N GLU A 290 -25.98 12.05 25.96
CA GLU A 290 -26.73 11.88 27.20
C GLU A 290 -26.41 10.56 27.91
N GLU A 291 -26.01 9.53 27.15
CA GLU A 291 -25.59 8.24 27.68
C GLU A 291 -24.25 8.31 28.44
N ILE A 292 -23.49 9.40 28.27
CA ILE A 292 -22.19 9.62 28.91
C ILE A 292 -22.24 10.91 29.76
N PRO A 293 -22.91 10.88 30.92
CA PRO A 293 -23.21 12.09 31.71
C PRO A 293 -21.95 12.87 32.10
N LYS A 294 -20.86 12.18 32.46
CA LYS A 294 -19.59 12.81 32.86
C LYS A 294 -19.00 13.74 31.79
N TYR A 295 -19.16 13.40 30.51
CA TYR A 295 -18.61 14.19 29.41
C TYR A 295 -19.59 15.29 28.96
N LYS A 296 -20.90 15.04 29.10
CA LYS A 296 -21.94 16.07 28.95
C LYS A 296 -21.76 17.18 30.00
N ASP A 297 -21.53 16.81 31.26
CA ASP A 297 -21.25 17.76 32.34
C ASP A 297 -20.01 18.58 32.04
N LEU A 298 -18.92 17.95 31.58
CA LEU A 298 -17.68 18.63 31.20
C LEU A 298 -17.90 19.66 30.08
N LEU A 299 -18.66 19.30 29.06
CA LEU A 299 -18.98 20.18 27.94
C LEU A 299 -19.91 21.33 28.39
N ASN A 300 -20.87 21.06 29.27
CA ASN A 300 -21.69 22.09 29.91
C ASN A 300 -20.86 23.04 30.79
N PHE A 301 -19.89 22.53 31.56
CA PHE A 301 -18.97 23.38 32.34
C PHE A 301 -18.15 24.30 31.43
N PHE A 302 -17.76 23.84 30.24
CA PHE A 302 -17.11 24.71 29.26
C PHE A 302 -18.08 25.76 28.72
N PHE A 303 -19.30 25.35 28.37
CA PHE A 303 -20.36 26.22 27.83
C PHE A 303 -20.75 27.36 28.80
N PHE A 304 -21.00 27.02 30.07
CA PHE A 304 -21.38 27.99 31.11
C PHE A 304 -20.16 28.68 31.74
N GLY A 305 -19.00 28.03 31.75
CA GLY A 305 -17.74 28.56 32.32
C GLY A 305 -17.00 29.56 31.45
N ILE A 306 -17.41 29.75 30.19
CA ILE A 306 -16.88 30.80 29.29
C ILE A 306 -17.00 32.20 29.91
N MET A 307 -17.96 32.46 30.82
CA MET A 307 -18.07 33.76 31.48
C MET A 307 -16.96 34.03 32.52
N VAL A 308 -16.25 33.00 33.00
CA VAL A 308 -15.16 33.13 33.99
C VAL A 308 -13.77 32.91 33.38
N PHE A 309 -13.66 32.09 32.31
CA PHE A 309 -12.37 31.64 31.76
C PHE A 309 -11.73 32.61 30.75
N VAL A 310 -12.52 33.47 30.09
CA VAL A 310 -12.05 34.44 29.07
C VAL A 310 -11.01 35.42 29.65
N ARG A 311 -11.03 35.68 30.97
CA ARG A 311 -10.05 36.54 31.64
C ARG A 311 -8.79 35.82 32.14
N PHE A 312 -8.80 34.50 32.32
CA PHE A 312 -7.71 33.76 32.98
C PHE A 312 -6.83 32.94 32.00
N VAL A 313 -7.36 32.54 30.85
CA VAL A 313 -6.67 31.54 29.98
C VAL A 313 -5.85 32.08 28.84
N CYS A 314 -5.93 33.38 28.59
CA CYS A 314 -4.86 34.05 27.84
C CYS A 314 -3.49 33.93 28.56
N ALA A 315 -3.48 33.75 29.89
CA ALA A 315 -2.24 33.62 30.69
C ALA A 315 -1.80 32.16 30.96
N CYS A 316 -2.74 31.21 31.15
CA CYS A 316 -2.40 29.86 31.61
C CYS A 316 -2.14 28.80 30.51
N ARG A 317 -2.25 29.16 29.23
CA ARG A 317 -2.02 28.22 28.10
C ARG A 317 -0.63 27.57 28.12
N HIS A 318 0.34 28.23 28.76
CA HIS A 318 1.69 27.70 28.90
C HIS A 318 1.82 26.59 29.98
N LEU A 319 0.96 26.58 31.01
CA LEU A 319 1.11 25.69 32.17
C LEU A 319 0.42 24.33 31.97
N LEU A 320 -0.72 24.30 31.27
CA LEU A 320 -1.48 23.06 31.08
C LEU A 320 -0.85 22.12 30.04
N VAL A 321 -0.26 22.68 28.97
CA VAL A 321 0.52 21.93 27.98
C VAL A 321 1.75 21.30 28.63
N VAL A 322 2.40 21.99 29.58
CA VAL A 322 3.53 21.46 30.35
C VAL A 322 3.08 20.36 31.32
N CYS A 323 1.89 20.45 31.92
CA CYS A 323 1.35 19.41 32.80
C CYS A 323 0.96 18.11 32.08
N VAL A 324 0.32 18.20 30.91
CA VAL A 324 -0.05 17.00 30.12
C VAL A 324 1.20 16.34 29.52
N ARG A 325 2.15 17.15 29.03
CA ARG A 325 3.43 16.65 28.49
C ARG A 325 4.33 16.09 29.60
N SER A 326 4.32 16.66 30.81
CA SER A 326 5.09 16.14 31.96
C SER A 326 4.52 14.85 32.55
N ARG A 327 3.19 14.65 32.54
CA ARG A 327 2.60 13.38 32.98
C ARG A 327 2.96 12.22 32.03
N TYR A 328 2.91 12.44 30.72
CA TYR A 328 3.35 11.43 29.74
C TYR A 328 4.87 11.16 29.74
N ILE A 329 5.70 12.18 30.02
CA ILE A 329 7.16 12.00 30.16
C ILE A 329 7.53 11.32 31.49
N CYS A 330 6.77 11.51 32.56
CA CYS A 330 6.98 10.79 33.82
C CYS A 330 6.60 9.31 33.70
N ASP A 331 5.49 8.97 33.05
CA ASP A 331 5.08 7.56 32.86
C ASP A 331 6.07 6.78 31.97
N THR A 332 6.70 7.43 31.00
CA THR A 332 7.75 6.81 30.17
C THR A 332 9.11 6.70 30.87
N LYS A 333 9.44 7.59 31.81
CA LYS A 333 10.65 7.45 32.66
C LYS A 333 10.47 6.42 33.78
N ILE A 334 9.26 6.23 34.30
CA ILE A 334 8.96 5.22 35.33
C ILE A 334 9.01 3.81 34.72
N LYS A 335 8.51 3.60 33.49
CA LYS A 335 8.67 2.30 32.80
C LYS A 335 10.12 1.94 32.47
N ARG A 336 10.97 2.89 32.08
CA ARG A 336 12.40 2.62 31.78
C ARG A 336 13.28 2.39 33.01
N LYS A 337 12.82 2.71 34.23
CA LYS A 337 13.54 2.40 35.48
C LYS A 337 13.12 1.06 36.11
N GLY A 338 12.12 0.37 35.56
CA GLY A 338 11.67 -0.95 36.02
C GLY A 338 12.23 -2.13 35.22
N GLU A 339 13.05 -1.89 34.18
CA GLU A 339 13.68 -2.93 33.33
C GLU A 339 15.23 -2.80 33.29
N LYS A 340 15.86 -2.35 34.38
CA LYS A 340 17.30 -2.46 34.57
C LYS A 340 17.65 -2.95 35.95
#